data_AF-A0A9X3JHQ1-F1
#
_entry.id   AF-A0A9X3JHQ1-F1
#
_cell.length_a   1.000
_cell.length_b   1.000
_cell.length_c   1.000
_cell.angle_alpha   90.00
_cell.angle_beta   90.00
_cell.angle_gamma   90.00
#
_symmetry.space_group_name_H-M   'P 1'
#
loop_
_entity.id
_entity.type
_entity.pdbx_description
1 polymer ?
#
loop_
_entity_poly.entity_id
_entity_poly.type
_entity_poly.pdbx_seq_one_letter_code
_entity_poly.pdbx_strand_id
1 'polypeptide(L)'
;MSSPRDRDRDGFDDGAGGQWQEPAHLGGDTPGGGEPDPAAPRPDDERTGSQAWQPPGWDLPAVEPDRPATSPPPATSPPPSTPQASVPPATTRDEAAWQPPGADQQRSDAPPPEQTDRPRRGLGGLFGGGRSRSGDDAGAGYRDVQPDPAVAADPYGTELWAQQFGWVLSDGTAPEDEPLTALVRSAPVRPGKEDQASRVVRGRGNGLDLVAFDIVSPVGRGFVSTHAITAAPVLGSVPAFRLSPARMWRHGTGGMLQIPSPDPEFDRRWVLLAAEDGPQVRRIAEDPVVRQSLLGTDDGDEVWSAAGFVAAIRPDANRPQLIEHHARLLAAVVGALAAAA
;
A
#
# COMPACT_ATOMS: atom_id res chain seq x y z
N MET A 1 -65.71 -14.73 50.31
CA MET A 1 -65.22 -13.36 50.10
C MET A 1 -64.15 -13.43 49.02
N SER A 2 -64.42 -12.85 47.86
CA SER A 2 -63.59 -12.97 46.65
C SER A 2 -62.84 -11.67 46.37
N SER A 3 -61.51 -11.78 46.20
CA SER A 3 -60.57 -10.90 45.45
C SER A 3 -60.43 -9.43 45.91
N PRO A 4 -59.27 -8.75 45.75
CA PRO A 4 -58.77 -8.37 44.42
C PRO A 4 -57.25 -8.34 44.19
N ARG A 5 -56.89 -8.34 42.90
CA ARG A 5 -55.62 -7.88 42.33
C ARG A 5 -55.50 -6.36 42.46
N ASP A 6 -54.33 -5.86 42.80
CA ASP A 6 -53.78 -4.55 42.39
C ASP A 6 -52.25 -4.63 42.62
N ARG A 7 -51.43 -4.57 41.57
CA ARG A 7 -50.85 -3.38 40.93
C ARG A 7 -49.74 -2.76 41.78
N ASP A 8 -48.51 -2.95 41.31
CA ASP A 8 -47.56 -1.84 41.14
C ASP A 8 -46.88 -2.02 39.78
N ARG A 9 -47.15 -1.05 38.92
CA ARG A 9 -46.60 -0.82 37.58
C ARG A 9 -46.27 0.66 37.60
N ASP A 10 -45.01 1.03 37.76
CA ASP A 10 -44.44 2.37 37.59
C ASP A 10 -42.90 2.20 37.49
N GLY A 11 -42.14 2.80 36.58
CA GLY A 11 -42.43 3.74 35.52
C GLY A 11 -41.23 3.80 34.57
N PHE A 12 -41.51 3.72 33.27
CA PHE A 12 -40.76 4.40 32.22
C PHE A 12 -41.52 5.71 31.95
N ASP A 13 -40.80 6.76 31.53
CA ASP A 13 -41.14 8.20 31.42
C ASP A 13 -40.90 9.00 32.72
N ASP A 14 -40.19 10.15 32.77
CA ASP A 14 -39.74 11.10 31.75
C ASP A 14 -38.52 11.91 32.24
N GLY A 15 -37.68 12.36 31.29
CA GLY A 15 -37.23 13.77 31.28
C GLY A 15 -36.11 14.23 32.22
N ALA A 16 -34.86 14.12 31.75
CA ALA A 16 -33.90 15.22 31.87
C ALA A 16 -32.93 15.16 30.69
N GLY A 17 -33.22 15.94 29.66
CA GLY A 17 -32.36 16.13 28.50
C GLY A 17 -30.99 16.66 28.93
N GLY A 18 -30.01 15.76 29.01
CA GLY A 18 -28.59 16.08 28.96
C GLY A 18 -28.23 16.49 27.54
N GLN A 19 -28.53 17.75 27.23
CA GLN A 19 -28.10 18.42 26.01
C GLN A 19 -26.58 18.27 25.92
N TRP A 20 -26.08 17.56 24.92
CA TRP A 20 -24.66 17.47 24.67
C TRP A 20 -24.18 18.88 24.33
N GLN A 21 -23.41 19.49 25.23
CA GLN A 21 -22.91 20.85 25.08
C GLN A 21 -21.68 20.83 24.19
N GLU A 22 -21.84 21.40 23.00
CA GLU A 22 -20.76 21.62 22.06
C GLU A 22 -19.68 22.53 22.70
N PRO A 23 -18.38 22.17 22.61
CA PRO A 23 -17.30 23.00 23.13
C PRO A 23 -17.29 24.40 22.51
N ALA A 24 -17.15 25.43 23.36
CA ALA A 24 -17.24 26.86 23.03
C ALA A 24 -16.20 27.41 22.03
N HIS A 25 -15.43 26.56 21.35
CA HIS A 25 -14.52 26.94 20.27
C HIS A 25 -15.02 26.56 18.87
N LEU A 26 -16.19 25.89 18.76
CA LEU A 26 -16.82 25.54 17.49
C LEU A 26 -18.10 26.34 17.16
N GLY A 27 -18.58 27.19 18.09
CA GLY A 27 -19.72 28.08 17.87
C GLY A 27 -19.28 29.48 17.45
N GLY A 28 -19.14 29.72 16.15
CA GLY A 28 -19.00 31.06 15.59
C GLY A 28 -20.37 31.74 15.46
N ASP A 29 -20.85 32.36 16.53
CA ASP A 29 -21.93 33.35 16.46
C ASP A 29 -21.32 34.76 16.55
N THR A 30 -21.26 35.42 15.40
CA THR A 30 -20.96 36.83 15.23
C THR A 30 -22.12 37.67 15.78
N PRO A 31 -21.93 38.60 16.73
CA PRO A 31 -22.93 39.62 16.99
C PRO A 31 -22.91 40.63 15.84
N GLY A 32 -24.08 40.87 15.25
CA GLY A 32 -24.26 41.82 14.16
C GLY A 32 -23.97 43.27 14.57
N GLY A 33 -23.56 44.06 13.56
CA GLY A 33 -23.57 45.51 13.60
C GLY A 33 -22.34 46.16 12.96
N GLY A 34 -22.38 46.46 11.67
CA GLY A 34 -21.39 47.31 11.02
C GLY A 34 -21.35 47.18 9.49
N GLU A 35 -21.86 48.20 8.82
CA GLU A 35 -21.85 48.47 7.38
C GLU A 35 -20.47 48.27 6.69
N PRO A 36 -20.40 47.84 5.41
CA PRO A 36 -19.13 47.62 4.72
C PRO A 36 -18.61 48.90 4.04
N ASP A 37 -17.41 49.35 4.41
CA ASP A 37 -16.64 50.35 3.64
C ASP A 37 -15.54 49.63 2.81
N PRO A 38 -15.32 49.97 1.52
CA PRO A 38 -14.58 49.16 0.57
C PRO A 38 -13.15 49.70 0.38
N ALA A 39 -12.18 49.21 1.14
CA ALA A 39 -10.76 49.40 0.82
C ALA A 39 -9.83 48.46 1.61
N ALA A 40 -9.72 47.20 1.18
CA ALA A 40 -8.54 46.40 1.48
C ALA A 40 -8.28 45.41 0.33
N PRO A 41 -7.02 45.28 -0.15
CA PRO A 41 -6.69 44.48 -1.32
C PRO A 41 -6.77 42.98 -0.99
N ARG A 42 -7.40 42.22 -1.90
CA ARG A 42 -7.41 40.76 -1.88
C ARG A 42 -6.00 40.23 -2.18
N PRO A 43 -5.41 39.36 -1.35
CA PRO A 43 -4.34 38.48 -1.80
C PRO A 43 -4.96 37.34 -2.62
N ASP A 44 -4.37 37.11 -3.79
CA ASP A 44 -4.80 36.16 -4.82
C ASP A 44 -4.95 34.72 -4.31
N ASP A 45 -6.04 34.09 -4.75
CA ASP A 45 -6.28 32.65 -4.67
C ASP A 45 -5.29 31.87 -5.55
N GLU A 46 -4.62 30.92 -4.90
CA GLU A 46 -4.53 29.51 -5.29
C GLU A 46 -4.12 29.14 -6.73
N ARG A 47 -2.87 28.70 -6.86
CA ARG A 47 -2.56 27.44 -7.56
C ARG A 47 -2.26 26.36 -6.54
N THR A 48 -3.30 25.66 -6.15
CA THR A 48 -3.32 24.43 -5.36
C THR A 48 -2.68 23.28 -6.15
N GLY A 49 -1.38 23.09 -5.94
CA GLY A 49 -0.77 21.76 -5.99
C GLY A 49 -0.73 21.24 -4.56
N SER A 50 -1.46 20.15 -4.28
CA SER A 50 -1.62 19.54 -2.95
C SER A 50 -0.28 19.38 -2.22
N GLN A 51 0.03 20.28 -1.29
CA GLN A 51 1.13 20.07 -0.36
C GLN A 51 0.66 19.05 0.69
N ALA A 52 1.04 17.79 0.47
CA ALA A 52 1.04 16.79 1.53
C ALA A 52 1.91 17.31 2.68
N TRP A 53 1.34 17.32 3.89
CA TRP A 53 1.97 17.81 5.11
C TRP A 53 3.36 17.19 5.32
N GLN A 54 4.36 18.02 5.62
CA GLN A 54 5.72 17.61 5.96
C GLN A 54 6.04 18.04 7.41
N PRO A 55 6.42 17.13 8.32
CA PRO A 55 6.77 17.46 9.71
C PRO A 55 8.06 18.29 9.83
N PRO A 56 8.24 19.01 10.97
CA PRO A 56 9.46 19.76 11.26
C PRO A 56 10.69 18.86 11.39
N GLY A 57 11.78 19.21 10.69
CA GLY A 57 13.07 18.51 10.74
C GLY A 57 13.46 17.73 9.48
N TRP A 58 12.70 17.88 8.38
CA TRP A 58 12.90 17.12 7.13
C TRP A 58 13.66 17.84 6.02
N ASP A 59 14.26 19.01 6.30
CA ASP A 59 15.14 19.68 5.35
C ASP A 59 16.46 18.92 5.24
N LEU A 60 16.52 17.96 4.31
CA LEU A 60 17.80 17.44 3.85
C LEU A 60 18.52 18.56 3.07
N PRO A 61 19.82 18.81 3.32
CA PRO A 61 20.58 19.67 2.42
C PRO A 61 20.53 19.06 1.03
N ALA A 62 20.40 19.89 0.00
CA ALA A 62 20.46 19.44 -1.39
C ALA A 62 21.76 18.67 -1.60
N VAL A 63 21.69 17.34 -1.65
CA VAL A 63 22.81 16.49 -2.05
C VAL A 63 22.91 16.64 -3.56
N GLU A 64 23.79 17.53 -4.01
CA GLU A 64 24.26 17.50 -5.40
C GLU A 64 24.99 16.17 -5.61
N PRO A 65 24.55 15.33 -6.55
CA PRO A 65 25.26 14.11 -6.86
C PRO A 65 26.62 14.46 -7.46
N ASP A 66 27.67 14.14 -6.70
CA ASP A 66 29.07 14.29 -7.11
C ASP A 66 29.30 13.40 -8.35
N ARG A 67 29.30 14.02 -9.54
CA ARG A 67 29.67 13.32 -10.78
C ARG A 67 31.20 13.21 -10.78
N PRO A 68 31.79 12.00 -10.88
CA PRO A 68 33.21 11.89 -11.10
C PRO A 68 33.58 12.59 -12.40
N ALA A 69 34.50 13.56 -12.31
CA ALA A 69 35.02 14.28 -13.46
C ALA A 69 35.65 13.28 -14.46
N THR A 70 35.09 13.23 -15.67
CA THR A 70 35.70 12.54 -16.81
C THR A 70 37.04 13.21 -17.10
N SER A 71 38.13 12.57 -16.67
CA SER A 71 39.48 13.00 -17.06
C SER A 71 39.67 12.74 -18.56
N PRO A 72 40.10 13.73 -19.36
CA PRO A 72 40.44 13.51 -20.76
C PRO A 72 41.68 12.61 -20.88
N PRO A 73 41.78 11.74 -21.89
CA PRO A 73 42.93 10.85 -22.06
C PRO A 73 44.20 11.66 -22.41
N PRO A 74 45.40 11.19 -21.98
CA PRO A 74 46.65 11.86 -22.26
C PRO A 74 47.04 11.74 -23.74
N ALA A 75 47.59 12.84 -24.27
CA ALA A 75 48.13 12.95 -25.61
C ALA A 75 49.35 12.04 -25.80
N THR A 76 49.27 11.11 -26.76
CA THR A 76 50.44 10.40 -27.31
C THR A 76 51.05 11.18 -28.47
N SER A 77 52.33 11.49 -28.33
CA SER A 77 53.20 12.09 -29.36
C SER A 77 53.41 11.16 -30.57
N PRO A 78 53.77 11.70 -31.75
CA PRO A 78 53.79 10.97 -33.02
C PRO A 78 55.11 10.22 -33.28
N PRO A 79 55.11 9.11 -34.05
CA PRO A 79 56.32 8.54 -34.64
C PRO A 79 56.67 9.18 -36.02
N PRO A 80 57.93 9.08 -36.47
CA PRO A 80 58.46 9.80 -37.64
C PRO A 80 58.15 9.16 -39.00
N SER A 81 58.17 10.03 -40.02
CA SER A 81 57.87 9.83 -41.44
C SER A 81 58.89 8.98 -42.22
N THR A 82 58.41 8.20 -43.22
CA THR A 82 59.04 7.93 -44.54
C THR A 82 58.06 7.16 -45.48
N PRO A 83 58.22 7.14 -46.82
CA PRO A 83 57.35 7.94 -47.70
C PRO A 83 56.48 7.16 -48.72
N GLN A 84 55.51 7.92 -49.22
CA GLN A 84 54.56 7.79 -50.34
C GLN A 84 54.86 6.79 -51.49
N ALA A 85 53.80 6.10 -51.92
CA ALA A 85 53.49 5.87 -53.33
C ALA A 85 51.96 5.79 -53.58
N SER A 86 51.44 6.82 -54.26
CA SER A 86 50.38 6.82 -55.29
C SER A 86 48.91 6.42 -54.99
N VAL A 87 48.01 7.35 -55.30
CA VAL A 87 46.52 7.39 -55.28
C VAL A 87 46.04 7.58 -56.77
N PRO A 88 44.76 7.53 -57.26
CA PRO A 88 43.38 7.24 -56.74
C PRO A 88 42.52 6.30 -57.70
N PRO A 89 41.15 6.29 -57.75
CA PRO A 89 40.09 6.79 -56.81
C PRO A 89 38.92 5.84 -56.46
N ALA A 90 38.29 6.17 -55.31
CA ALA A 90 36.86 6.32 -54.99
C ALA A 90 35.78 5.31 -55.44
N THR A 91 35.01 4.80 -54.46
CA THR A 91 33.55 5.01 -54.37
C THR A 91 33.04 4.69 -52.95
N THR A 92 32.18 5.58 -52.47
CA THR A 92 31.48 5.63 -51.19
C THR A 92 30.48 4.47 -51.01
N ARG A 93 30.29 4.00 -49.77
CA ARG A 93 29.08 3.26 -49.40
C ARG A 93 28.61 3.66 -48.00
N ASP A 94 27.38 4.16 -48.00
CA ASP A 94 26.66 4.82 -46.92
C ASP A 94 26.18 3.90 -45.80
N GLU A 95 25.96 4.56 -44.67
CA GLU A 95 25.06 4.23 -43.56
C GLU A 95 23.74 3.60 -44.01
N ALA A 96 23.39 2.46 -43.39
CA ALA A 96 22.04 1.91 -43.43
C ALA A 96 21.39 2.10 -42.06
N ALA A 97 20.58 3.16 -41.97
CA ALA A 97 19.62 3.40 -40.90
C ALA A 97 18.46 2.40 -40.96
N TRP A 98 18.07 1.84 -39.82
CA TRP A 98 16.90 0.98 -39.67
C TRP A 98 15.61 1.83 -39.53
N GLN A 99 14.60 1.52 -40.35
CA GLN A 99 13.23 2.08 -40.32
C GLN A 99 12.20 0.99 -39.92
N PRO A 100 11.07 1.35 -39.28
CA PRO A 100 10.05 0.42 -38.82
C PRO A 100 9.09 -0.01 -39.94
N PRO A 101 8.49 -1.23 -39.91
CA PRO A 101 7.55 -1.65 -40.94
C PRO A 101 6.11 -1.20 -40.67
N GLY A 102 5.54 -0.49 -41.64
CA GLY A 102 4.10 -0.24 -41.78
C GLY A 102 3.48 -1.11 -42.88
N ALA A 103 2.27 -1.58 -42.58
CA ALA A 103 1.19 -2.22 -43.34
C ALA A 103 1.28 -2.44 -44.87
N ASP A 104 0.82 -3.62 -45.32
CA ASP A 104 -0.29 -3.78 -46.29
C ASP A 104 -0.66 -5.28 -46.48
N GLN A 105 -1.91 -5.70 -46.20
CA GLN A 105 -3.00 -6.04 -47.15
C GLN A 105 -2.81 -7.30 -48.02
N GLN A 106 -3.71 -8.30 -47.90
CA GLN A 106 -4.79 -8.58 -48.89
C GLN A 106 -5.57 -9.91 -48.65
N ARG A 107 -6.90 -9.75 -48.59
CA ARG A 107 -8.00 -10.54 -49.21
C ARG A 107 -8.11 -12.06 -49.02
N SER A 108 -9.32 -12.51 -48.63
CA SER A 108 -10.31 -13.01 -49.61
C SER A 108 -11.67 -13.32 -48.99
N ASP A 109 -12.71 -12.96 -49.75
CA ASP A 109 -14.14 -13.17 -49.54
C ASP A 109 -14.56 -14.65 -49.54
N ALA A 110 -15.53 -15.00 -48.69
CA ALA A 110 -16.47 -16.10 -48.92
C ALA A 110 -17.81 -15.85 -48.16
N PRO A 111 -18.98 -16.14 -48.79
CA PRO A 111 -20.28 -15.63 -48.34
C PRO A 111 -20.96 -16.51 -47.25
N PRO A 112 -21.92 -15.95 -46.48
CA PRO A 112 -22.61 -16.67 -45.41
C PRO A 112 -23.75 -17.57 -45.93
N PRO A 113 -24.04 -18.72 -45.29
CA PRO A 113 -25.20 -19.51 -45.61
C PRO A 113 -26.50 -18.90 -45.06
N GLU A 114 -27.53 -19.01 -45.88
CA GLU A 114 -28.86 -18.43 -45.78
C GLU A 114 -29.69 -18.99 -44.61
N GLN A 115 -30.35 -18.07 -43.90
CA GLN A 115 -31.48 -18.33 -43.01
C GLN A 115 -32.72 -18.68 -43.84
N THR A 116 -33.32 -19.84 -43.57
CA THR A 116 -34.65 -20.19 -44.06
C THR A 116 -35.71 -19.90 -42.99
N ASP A 117 -36.77 -19.26 -43.47
CA ASP A 117 -37.82 -18.63 -42.71
C ASP A 117 -39.03 -19.60 -42.56
N ARG A 118 -39.60 -19.68 -41.33
CA ARG A 118 -41.02 -19.97 -40.97
C ARG A 118 -41.57 -21.43 -40.95
N PRO A 119 -42.82 -21.65 -40.48
CA PRO A 119 -43.42 -21.33 -39.15
C PRO A 119 -44.29 -22.50 -38.60
N ARG A 120 -44.68 -22.49 -37.30
CA ARG A 120 -46.08 -22.67 -36.79
C ARG A 120 -46.23 -23.25 -35.37
N ARG A 121 -46.99 -22.47 -34.58
CA ARG A 121 -48.18 -22.81 -33.77
C ARG A 121 -48.08 -23.68 -32.51
N GLY A 122 -48.57 -23.07 -31.42
CA GLY A 122 -49.43 -23.66 -30.39
C GLY A 122 -48.82 -23.47 -28.99
N LEU A 123 -49.53 -23.07 -27.93
CA LEU A 123 -50.94 -22.76 -27.71
C LEU A 123 -51.05 -22.32 -26.22
N GLY A 124 -51.61 -21.13 -25.92
CA GLY A 124 -52.20 -20.73 -24.62
C GLY A 124 -51.25 -20.60 -23.41
N GLY A 125 -51.35 -19.60 -22.54
CA GLY A 125 -52.33 -18.55 -22.35
C GLY A 125 -52.15 -17.96 -20.94
N LEU A 126 -52.56 -16.69 -20.81
CA LEU A 126 -53.03 -16.04 -19.57
C LEU A 126 -51.99 -15.80 -18.47
N PHE A 127 -51.22 -14.71 -18.57
CA PHE A 127 -51.18 -13.60 -17.60
C PHE A 127 -50.36 -12.44 -18.24
N GLY A 128 -51.01 -11.30 -18.48
CA GLY A 128 -50.32 -10.05 -18.84
C GLY A 128 -49.42 -9.59 -17.68
N GLY A 129 -48.38 -8.79 -17.84
CA GLY A 129 -48.00 -7.88 -18.91
C GLY A 129 -47.25 -6.74 -18.22
N GLY A 130 -45.94 -6.62 -18.45
CA GLY A 130 -45.09 -5.67 -17.71
C GLY A 130 -43.65 -5.54 -18.23
N ARG A 131 -43.50 -5.26 -19.54
CA ARG A 131 -42.34 -4.63 -20.22
C ARG A 131 -40.93 -4.98 -19.70
N SER A 132 -40.39 -6.10 -20.16
CA SER A 132 -38.94 -6.24 -20.40
C SER A 132 -38.62 -5.59 -21.75
N ARG A 133 -37.87 -4.47 -21.74
CA ARG A 133 -37.18 -4.01 -22.94
C ARG A 133 -35.86 -4.76 -23.01
N SER A 134 -35.82 -5.78 -23.86
CA SER A 134 -34.60 -6.25 -24.48
C SER A 134 -34.12 -5.17 -25.44
N GLY A 135 -32.88 -4.74 -25.25
CA GLY A 135 -32.06 -4.13 -26.28
C GLY A 135 -30.80 -4.98 -26.38
N ASP A 136 -30.91 -6.09 -27.12
CA ASP A 136 -29.77 -6.76 -27.75
C ASP A 136 -29.33 -5.84 -28.92
N ASP A 137 -28.10 -5.73 -29.39
CA ASP A 137 -26.86 -6.46 -29.18
C ASP A 137 -25.74 -5.66 -29.90
N ALA A 138 -24.53 -5.59 -29.33
CA ALA A 138 -23.21 -5.36 -29.96
C ALA A 138 -22.26 -4.79 -28.88
N GLY A 139 -21.16 -5.41 -28.46
CA GLY A 139 -20.43 -6.54 -29.01
C GLY A 139 -19.00 -6.40 -28.49
N ALA A 140 -18.66 -7.17 -27.47
CA ALA A 140 -17.32 -7.69 -27.17
C ALA A 140 -17.41 -8.33 -25.79
N GLY A 141 -17.45 -9.66 -25.76
CA GLY A 141 -17.14 -10.42 -24.55
C GLY A 141 -15.71 -10.16 -24.15
N TYR A 142 -15.47 -9.03 -23.48
CA TYR A 142 -14.47 -9.02 -22.44
C TYR A 142 -15.02 -9.98 -21.40
N ARG A 143 -14.27 -11.06 -21.12
CA ARG A 143 -14.39 -11.72 -19.83
C ARG A 143 -14.54 -10.60 -18.79
N ASP A 144 -15.45 -10.75 -17.84
CA ASP A 144 -15.36 -10.06 -16.55
C ASP A 144 -14.05 -10.55 -15.89
N VAL A 145 -12.91 -10.14 -16.45
CA VAL A 145 -11.62 -10.20 -15.80
C VAL A 145 -11.78 -9.13 -14.76
N GLN A 146 -12.16 -9.56 -13.56
CA GLN A 146 -12.06 -8.71 -12.39
C GLN A 146 -10.66 -8.08 -12.45
N PRO A 147 -10.58 -6.74 -12.53
CA PRO A 147 -9.29 -6.08 -12.72
C PRO A 147 -8.36 -6.57 -11.63
N ASP A 148 -7.16 -6.95 -12.03
CA ASP A 148 -6.13 -7.40 -11.11
C ASP A 148 -6.03 -6.34 -9.99
N PRO A 149 -6.24 -6.73 -8.72
CA PRO A 149 -6.17 -5.80 -7.61
C PRO A 149 -4.84 -5.04 -7.57
N ALA A 150 -3.75 -5.55 -8.17
CA ALA A 150 -2.47 -4.88 -8.27
C ALA A 150 -2.47 -3.69 -9.25
N VAL A 151 -3.11 -3.82 -10.41
CA VAL A 151 -3.05 -2.82 -11.50
C VAL A 151 -3.89 -1.56 -11.23
N ALA A 152 -4.99 -1.68 -10.47
CA ALA A 152 -6.01 -0.61 -10.40
C ALA A 152 -5.73 0.55 -9.41
N ALA A 153 -4.69 0.48 -8.57
CA ALA A 153 -4.60 1.29 -7.36
C ALA A 153 -3.15 1.57 -6.86
N ASP A 154 -2.15 1.71 -7.73
CA ASP A 154 -0.83 2.28 -7.34
C ASP A 154 -0.73 3.79 -7.66
N PRO A 155 -1.38 4.69 -6.90
CA PRO A 155 -1.27 6.13 -7.12
C PRO A 155 0.09 6.69 -6.67
N TYR A 156 0.90 5.91 -5.94
CA TYR A 156 2.12 6.38 -5.28
C TYR A 156 3.41 5.91 -5.99
N GLY A 157 3.30 5.13 -7.06
CA GLY A 157 4.43 4.73 -7.90
C GLY A 157 5.35 3.72 -7.22
N THR A 158 4.83 2.93 -6.29
CA THR A 158 5.58 1.88 -5.59
C THR A 158 6.12 0.85 -6.58
N GLU A 159 5.38 0.51 -7.63
CA GLU A 159 5.84 -0.45 -8.64
C GLU A 159 7.00 0.10 -9.48
N LEU A 160 6.91 1.37 -9.88
CA LEU A 160 7.97 2.04 -10.64
C LEU A 160 9.25 2.16 -9.79
N TRP A 161 9.11 2.55 -8.53
CA TRP A 161 10.21 2.58 -7.57
C TRP A 161 10.84 1.19 -7.44
N ALA A 162 10.03 0.14 -7.25
CA ALA A 162 10.52 -1.22 -7.11
C ALA A 162 11.37 -1.64 -8.33
N GLN A 163 10.88 -1.36 -9.55
CA GLN A 163 11.63 -1.63 -10.78
C GLN A 163 12.96 -0.86 -10.83
N GLN A 164 12.97 0.42 -10.44
CA GLN A 164 14.18 1.24 -10.41
C GLN A 164 15.27 0.66 -9.48
N PHE A 165 14.86 0.08 -8.35
CA PHE A 165 15.76 -0.53 -7.37
C PHE A 165 16.00 -2.02 -7.59
N GLY A 166 15.50 -2.60 -8.70
CA GLY A 166 15.69 -4.01 -9.04
C GLY A 166 14.91 -4.98 -8.14
N TRP A 167 13.82 -4.52 -7.53
CA TRP A 167 12.88 -5.36 -6.80
C TRP A 167 11.95 -6.07 -7.78
N VAL A 168 11.54 -7.28 -7.42
CA VAL A 168 10.68 -8.16 -8.22
C VAL A 168 9.23 -7.92 -7.84
N LEU A 169 8.38 -7.72 -8.86
CA LEU A 169 6.95 -7.50 -8.72
C LEU A 169 6.17 -8.81 -8.81
N SER A 170 5.06 -8.89 -8.07
CA SER A 170 4.03 -9.92 -8.21
C SER A 170 2.66 -9.31 -7.87
N ASP A 171 1.60 -9.83 -8.48
CA ASP A 171 0.22 -9.45 -8.20
C ASP A 171 -0.31 -10.00 -6.87
N GLY A 172 0.45 -10.91 -6.23
CA GLY A 172 0.09 -11.61 -5.00
C GLY A 172 -0.48 -13.01 -5.23
N THR A 173 -0.51 -13.50 -6.47
CA THR A 173 -1.05 -14.81 -6.85
C THR A 173 0.02 -15.82 -7.26
N ALA A 174 1.29 -15.42 -7.32
CA ALA A 174 2.38 -16.31 -7.69
C ALA A 174 2.61 -17.39 -6.60
N PRO A 175 3.15 -18.57 -6.95
CA PRO A 175 3.44 -19.62 -5.96
C PRO A 175 4.33 -19.14 -4.80
N GLU A 176 5.24 -18.20 -5.05
CA GLU A 176 6.11 -17.61 -4.03
C GLU A 176 5.37 -16.67 -3.07
N ASP A 177 4.14 -16.27 -3.39
CA ASP A 177 3.25 -15.46 -2.55
C ASP A 177 2.38 -16.28 -1.58
N GLU A 178 2.33 -17.61 -1.74
CA GLU A 178 1.49 -18.47 -0.90
C GLU A 178 1.66 -18.24 0.61
N PRO A 179 2.91 -18.11 1.15
CA PRO A 179 3.11 -17.83 2.58
C PRO A 179 2.53 -16.48 3.05
N LEU A 180 2.34 -15.51 2.15
CA LEU A 180 1.77 -14.20 2.49
C LEU A 180 0.32 -14.34 2.93
N THR A 181 -0.41 -15.36 2.47
CA THR A 181 -1.77 -15.63 2.94
C THR A 181 -1.79 -15.91 4.44
N ALA A 182 -0.90 -16.77 4.92
CA ALA A 182 -0.80 -17.07 6.35
C ALA A 182 -0.38 -15.83 7.15
N LEU A 183 0.53 -15.01 6.60
CA LEU A 183 0.94 -13.75 7.22
C LEU A 183 -0.22 -12.75 7.33
N VAL A 184 -0.98 -12.52 6.25
CA VAL A 184 -2.18 -11.67 6.25
C VAL A 184 -3.17 -12.13 7.33
N ARG A 185 -3.46 -13.43 7.39
CA ARG A 185 -4.39 -13.99 8.39
C ARG A 185 -3.92 -13.82 9.83
N SER A 186 -2.62 -13.75 10.06
CA SER A 186 -2.01 -13.53 11.37
C SER A 186 -1.87 -12.06 11.75
N ALA A 187 -2.15 -11.13 10.82
CA ALA A 187 -1.88 -9.73 11.01
C ALA A 187 -2.54 -9.19 12.29
N PRO A 188 -1.94 -8.20 12.96
CA PRO A 188 -2.46 -7.60 14.20
C PRO A 188 -3.76 -6.81 14.03
N VAL A 189 -4.34 -6.86 12.83
CA VAL A 189 -5.64 -6.31 12.44
C VAL A 189 -6.64 -7.47 12.26
N ARG A 190 -7.92 -7.18 12.03
CA ARG A 190 -8.93 -8.20 11.73
C ARG A 190 -9.20 -8.21 10.22
N PRO A 191 -8.37 -8.87 9.40
CA PRO A 191 -8.63 -8.94 7.98
C PRO A 191 -9.94 -9.68 7.73
N GLY A 192 -10.73 -9.18 6.78
CA GLY A 192 -11.91 -9.83 6.25
C GLY A 192 -11.57 -11.17 5.58
N LYS A 193 -12.57 -12.03 5.41
CA LYS A 193 -12.37 -13.36 4.78
C LYS A 193 -11.84 -13.25 3.35
N GLU A 194 -12.17 -12.17 2.65
CA GLU A 194 -11.79 -11.94 1.25
C GLU A 194 -10.56 -11.03 1.13
N ASP A 195 -9.98 -10.60 2.25
CA ASP A 195 -8.75 -9.82 2.23
C ASP A 195 -7.57 -10.69 1.80
N GLN A 196 -6.73 -10.12 0.93
CA GLN A 196 -5.58 -10.80 0.34
C GLN A 196 -4.39 -9.86 0.18
N ALA A 197 -3.20 -10.45 0.04
CA ALA A 197 -2.00 -9.71 -0.34
C ALA A 197 -2.09 -9.30 -1.81
N SER A 198 -1.67 -8.08 -2.13
CA SER A 198 -1.53 -7.59 -3.51
C SER A 198 -0.42 -6.53 -3.60
N ARG A 199 -0.04 -6.14 -4.83
CA ARG A 199 1.09 -5.21 -5.11
C ARG A 199 2.37 -5.66 -4.44
N VAL A 200 2.68 -6.94 -4.58
CA VAL A 200 3.81 -7.53 -3.87
C VAL A 200 5.10 -7.09 -4.56
N VAL A 201 6.02 -6.53 -3.79
CA VAL A 201 7.38 -6.22 -4.20
C VAL A 201 8.37 -6.95 -3.31
N ARG A 202 9.37 -7.59 -3.92
CA ARG A 202 10.43 -8.33 -3.22
C ARG A 202 11.79 -7.79 -3.58
N GLY A 203 12.64 -7.61 -2.60
CA GLY A 203 14.01 -7.19 -2.86
C GLY A 203 14.82 -7.13 -1.58
N ARG A 204 15.95 -6.43 -1.65
CA ARG A 204 16.87 -6.30 -0.53
C ARG A 204 16.83 -4.88 0.01
N GLY A 205 16.67 -4.73 1.32
CA GLY A 205 16.63 -3.44 2.00
C GLY A 205 17.29 -3.54 3.36
N ASN A 206 18.21 -2.60 3.64
CA ASN A 206 18.90 -2.49 4.92
C ASN A 206 19.52 -3.81 5.45
N GLY A 207 20.10 -4.59 4.53
CA GLY A 207 20.75 -5.87 4.85
C GLY A 207 19.82 -7.08 4.96
N LEU A 208 18.50 -6.88 4.88
CA LEU A 208 17.49 -7.94 4.88
C LEU A 208 16.96 -8.20 3.48
N ASP A 209 16.60 -9.46 3.20
CA ASP A 209 15.64 -9.75 2.15
C ASP A 209 14.24 -9.38 2.66
N LEU A 210 13.43 -8.74 1.83
CA LEU A 210 12.15 -8.15 2.22
C LEU A 210 11.08 -8.44 1.18
N VAL A 211 9.85 -8.53 1.65
CA VAL A 211 8.64 -8.51 0.85
C VAL A 211 7.73 -7.41 1.38
N ALA A 212 7.27 -6.50 0.53
CA ALA A 212 6.27 -5.50 0.87
C ALA A 212 5.03 -5.68 -0.01
N PHE A 213 3.85 -5.51 0.56
CA PHE A 213 2.57 -5.71 -0.12
C PHE A 213 1.45 -5.03 0.65
N ASP A 214 0.34 -4.78 -0.02
CA ASP A 214 -0.87 -4.26 0.60
C ASP A 214 -1.84 -5.38 0.95
N ILE A 215 -2.53 -5.25 2.09
CA ILE A 215 -3.80 -5.94 2.30
C ILE A 215 -4.86 -5.19 1.50
N VAL A 216 -5.42 -5.85 0.49
CA VAL A 216 -6.54 -5.31 -0.28
C VAL A 216 -7.85 -5.96 0.15
N SER A 217 -8.87 -5.13 0.35
CA SER A 217 -10.22 -5.56 0.68
C SER A 217 -11.16 -5.29 -0.50
N PRO A 218 -12.07 -6.21 -0.83
CA PRO A 218 -13.06 -5.96 -1.88
C PRO A 218 -14.09 -4.91 -1.42
N VAL A 219 -14.32 -3.91 -2.27
CA VAL A 219 -15.33 -2.86 -2.06
C VAL A 219 -16.11 -2.67 -3.34
N GLY A 220 -17.37 -3.12 -3.35
CA GLY A 220 -18.22 -3.09 -4.53
C GLY A 220 -17.66 -3.99 -5.65
N ARG A 221 -17.24 -3.38 -6.76
CA ARG A 221 -16.61 -4.09 -7.89
C ARG A 221 -15.08 -3.94 -7.93
N GLY A 222 -14.50 -3.20 -6.97
CA GLY A 222 -13.08 -2.91 -6.91
C GLY A 222 -12.44 -3.43 -5.63
N PHE A 223 -11.18 -3.05 -5.44
CA PHE A 223 -10.39 -3.33 -4.26
C PHE A 223 -9.80 -2.04 -3.71
N VAL A 224 -9.64 -1.98 -2.39
CA VAL A 224 -8.98 -0.86 -1.69
C VAL A 224 -7.85 -1.40 -0.84
N SER A 225 -6.66 -0.83 -0.97
CA SER A 225 -5.55 -1.08 -0.04
C SER A 225 -5.93 -0.51 1.33
N THR A 226 -6.02 -1.37 2.34
CA THR A 226 -6.38 -0.98 3.70
C THR A 226 -5.17 -0.85 4.61
N HIS A 227 -4.16 -1.68 4.39
CA HIS A 227 -2.95 -1.72 5.20
C HIS A 227 -1.74 -2.06 4.35
N ALA A 228 -0.61 -1.45 4.70
CA ALA A 228 0.68 -1.69 4.10
C ALA A 228 1.45 -2.64 5.01
N ILE A 229 1.94 -3.74 4.46
CA ILE A 229 2.83 -4.68 5.15
C ILE A 229 4.20 -4.65 4.50
N THR A 230 5.23 -4.67 5.34
CA THR A 230 6.59 -5.06 4.95
C THR A 230 7.06 -6.16 5.89
N ALA A 231 7.63 -7.22 5.34
CA ALA A 231 8.02 -8.39 6.09
C ALA A 231 9.40 -8.89 5.68
N ALA A 232 10.16 -9.34 6.67
CA ALA A 232 11.44 -9.98 6.51
C ALA A 232 11.27 -11.50 6.78
N PRO A 233 11.50 -12.37 5.79
CA PRO A 233 11.62 -13.80 6.06
C PRO A 233 12.83 -14.03 6.97
N VAL A 234 12.63 -14.85 8.00
CA VAL A 234 13.63 -15.13 9.03
C VAL A 234 13.96 -16.62 9.05
N LEU A 235 15.25 -16.93 9.15
CA LEU A 235 15.72 -18.31 9.26
C LEU A 235 15.69 -18.75 10.73
N GLY A 236 15.24 -19.98 10.98
CA GLY A 236 15.19 -20.56 12.33
C GLY A 236 13.87 -20.25 13.07
N SER A 237 13.84 -20.59 14.36
CA SER A 237 12.68 -20.32 15.21
C SER A 237 12.68 -18.87 15.69
N VAL A 238 11.64 -18.13 15.34
CA VAL A 238 11.38 -16.80 15.90
C VAL A 238 10.24 -16.89 16.91
N PRO A 239 10.41 -16.35 18.14
CA PRO A 239 9.37 -16.39 19.15
C PRO A 239 8.14 -15.63 18.62
N ALA A 240 6.94 -16.11 18.94
CA ALA A 240 5.72 -15.39 18.63
C ALA A 240 5.63 -14.13 19.50
N PHE A 241 5.67 -12.96 18.88
CA PHE A 241 5.58 -11.67 19.57
C PHE A 241 4.76 -10.66 18.77
N ARG A 242 4.34 -9.61 19.46
CA ARG A 242 3.71 -8.42 18.90
C ARG A 242 4.19 -7.19 19.66
N LEU A 243 4.62 -6.18 18.93
CA LEU A 243 5.06 -4.90 19.44
C LEU A 243 4.12 -3.82 18.88
N SER A 244 3.30 -3.26 19.76
CA SER A 244 2.21 -2.36 19.39
C SER A 244 2.34 -1.03 20.12
N PRO A 245 1.92 0.08 19.51
CA PRO A 245 1.77 1.34 20.22
C PRO A 245 0.73 1.20 21.34
N ALA A 246 1.02 1.75 22.50
CA ALA A 246 0.19 1.63 23.70
C ALA A 246 -1.21 2.22 23.50
N ARG A 247 -1.31 3.27 22.67
CA ARG A 247 -2.57 3.96 22.34
C ARG A 247 -3.46 3.17 21.37
N MET A 248 -2.91 2.21 20.63
CA MET A 248 -3.67 1.42 19.67
C MET A 248 -4.47 0.33 20.38
N TRP A 249 -5.68 0.08 19.88
CA TRP A 249 -6.48 -1.04 20.33
C TRP A 249 -5.84 -2.35 19.87
N ARG A 250 -5.61 -3.28 20.79
CA ARG A 250 -4.98 -4.56 20.51
C ARG A 250 -6.04 -5.64 20.32
N HIS A 251 -6.12 -6.22 19.13
CA HIS A 251 -7.01 -7.36 18.83
C HIS A 251 -6.22 -8.68 18.82
N GLY A 252 -6.83 -9.79 19.22
CA GLY A 252 -6.24 -11.12 18.95
C GLY A 252 -4.92 -11.42 19.67
N THR A 253 -4.64 -10.78 20.80
CA THR A 253 -3.42 -11.00 21.60
C THR A 253 -3.45 -12.29 22.44
N GLY A 254 -4.30 -13.26 22.09
CA GLY A 254 -4.74 -14.36 22.95
C GLY A 254 -3.61 -15.04 23.72
N GLY A 255 -3.60 -14.90 25.05
CA GLY A 255 -2.65 -15.54 25.95
C GLY A 255 -1.23 -14.95 25.97
N MET A 256 -0.94 -13.91 25.18
CA MET A 256 0.38 -13.27 25.19
C MET A 256 0.62 -12.49 26.49
N LEU A 257 1.84 -12.59 26.99
CA LEU A 257 2.35 -11.91 28.16
C LEU A 257 2.99 -10.59 27.76
N GLN A 258 2.77 -9.54 28.56
CA GLN A 258 3.50 -8.29 28.39
C GLN A 258 4.93 -8.45 28.91
N ILE A 259 5.90 -8.11 28.06
CA ILE A 259 7.32 -8.10 28.39
C ILE A 259 7.70 -6.65 28.70
N PRO A 260 8.03 -6.31 29.96
CA PRO A 260 8.40 -4.94 30.32
C PRO A 260 9.77 -4.59 29.75
N SER A 261 9.98 -3.31 29.42
CA SER A 261 11.30 -2.81 29.06
C SER A 261 12.01 -2.18 30.27
N PRO A 262 13.34 -2.01 30.23
CA PRO A 262 14.05 -1.24 31.25
C PRO A 262 13.81 0.28 31.14
N ASP A 263 13.04 0.74 30.15
CA ASP A 263 12.83 2.14 29.82
C ASP A 263 11.35 2.54 30.01
N PRO A 264 11.02 3.26 31.09
CA PRO A 264 9.64 3.68 31.35
C PRO A 264 9.06 4.60 30.27
N GLU A 265 9.87 5.31 29.48
CA GLU A 265 9.37 6.13 28.37
C GLU A 265 8.89 5.23 27.22
N PHE A 266 9.67 4.19 26.92
CA PHE A 266 9.29 3.17 25.97
C PHE A 266 7.98 2.48 26.36
N ASP A 267 7.86 2.02 27.61
CA ASP A 267 6.66 1.33 28.10
C ASP A 267 5.39 2.21 28.14
N ARG A 268 5.54 3.53 28.10
CA ARG A 268 4.39 4.46 27.96
C ARG A 268 3.86 4.53 26.53
N ARG A 269 4.74 4.37 25.54
CA ARG A 269 4.40 4.52 24.11
C ARG A 269 4.21 3.19 23.40
N TRP A 270 4.88 2.14 23.86
CA TRP A 270 4.94 0.83 23.21
C TRP A 270 4.69 -0.29 24.21
N VAL A 271 4.06 -1.36 23.73
CA VAL A 271 3.77 -2.57 24.49
C VAL A 271 4.30 -3.75 23.72
N LEU A 272 5.28 -4.46 24.29
CA LEU A 272 5.76 -5.73 23.78
C LEU A 272 4.95 -6.87 24.41
N LEU A 273 4.33 -7.70 23.57
CA LEU A 273 3.60 -8.90 23.92
C LEU A 273 4.32 -10.11 23.32
N ALA A 274 4.42 -11.22 24.06
CA ALA A 274 5.00 -12.45 23.57
C ALA A 274 4.25 -13.68 24.09
N ALA A 275 4.27 -14.79 23.36
CA ALA A 275 3.68 -16.04 23.83
C ALA A 275 4.42 -16.59 25.07
N GLU A 276 5.74 -16.39 25.13
CA GLU A 276 6.60 -16.80 26.23
C GLU A 276 7.60 -15.70 26.55
N ASP A 277 7.97 -15.57 27.82
CA ASP A 277 9.03 -14.66 28.25
C ASP A 277 10.40 -15.36 28.11
N GLY A 278 11.11 -15.01 27.03
CA GLY A 278 12.39 -15.61 26.66
C GLY A 278 13.47 -14.56 26.34
N PRO A 279 14.74 -14.98 26.22
CA PRO A 279 15.87 -14.07 26.01
C PRO A 279 15.74 -13.24 24.72
N GLN A 280 15.22 -13.83 23.65
CA GLN A 280 15.03 -13.15 22.37
C GLN A 280 14.02 -12.00 22.46
N VAL A 281 12.88 -12.19 23.14
CA VAL A 281 11.86 -11.14 23.28
C VAL A 281 12.28 -10.08 24.30
N ARG A 282 12.95 -10.45 25.40
CA ARG A 282 13.57 -9.47 26.31
C ARG A 282 14.58 -8.62 25.58
N ARG A 283 15.37 -9.22 24.69
CA ARG A 283 16.35 -8.48 23.89
C ARG A 283 15.71 -7.43 23.00
N ILE A 284 14.52 -7.66 22.43
CA ILE A 284 13.79 -6.63 21.66
C ILE A 284 13.53 -5.40 22.54
N ALA A 285 13.05 -5.58 23.77
CA ALA A 285 12.75 -4.48 24.69
C ALA A 285 14.02 -3.77 25.21
N GLU A 286 15.10 -4.53 25.39
CA GLU A 286 16.38 -4.05 25.91
C GLU A 286 17.29 -3.43 24.84
N ASP A 287 17.05 -3.68 23.55
CA ASP A 287 17.93 -3.20 22.49
C ASP A 287 17.76 -1.68 22.27
N PRO A 288 18.84 -0.88 22.41
CA PRO A 288 18.76 0.56 22.26
C PRO A 288 18.41 1.00 20.84
N VAL A 289 18.80 0.25 19.80
CA VAL A 289 18.51 0.58 18.40
C VAL A 289 17.03 0.37 18.13
N VAL A 290 16.44 -0.71 18.65
CA VAL A 290 14.99 -0.94 18.56
C VAL A 290 14.22 0.18 19.25
N ARG A 291 14.57 0.53 20.50
CA ARG A 291 13.89 1.60 21.24
C ARG A 291 14.00 2.96 20.54
N GLN A 292 15.19 3.34 20.10
CA GLN A 292 15.40 4.61 19.38
C GLN A 292 14.60 4.65 18.07
N SER A 293 14.58 3.54 17.32
CA SER A 293 13.81 3.46 16.07
C SER A 293 12.32 3.68 16.31
N LEU A 294 11.75 3.06 17.35
CA LEU A 294 10.32 3.13 17.66
C LEU A 294 9.91 4.47 18.29
N LEU A 295 10.70 5.00 19.24
CA LEU A 295 10.45 6.30 19.85
C LEU A 295 10.57 7.46 18.85
N GLY A 296 11.39 7.29 17.80
CA GLY A 296 11.51 8.24 16.69
C GLY A 296 10.35 8.22 15.69
N THR A 297 9.39 7.30 15.83
CA THR A 297 8.24 7.22 14.92
C THR A 297 7.06 8.06 15.40
N ASP A 298 6.11 8.27 14.49
CA ASP A 298 4.77 8.76 14.80
C ASP A 298 3.86 7.68 15.39
N ASP A 299 4.46 6.55 15.79
CA ASP A 299 3.81 5.58 16.64
C ASP A 299 2.72 4.84 15.82
N GLY A 300 2.74 4.92 14.48
CA GLY A 300 1.71 4.40 13.57
C GLY A 300 1.86 2.94 13.12
N ASP A 301 2.95 2.29 13.50
CA ASP A 301 3.30 0.95 13.02
C ASP A 301 3.05 -0.10 14.12
N GLU A 302 2.64 -1.30 13.72
CA GLU A 302 2.69 -2.48 14.59
C GLU A 302 3.68 -3.49 14.01
N VAL A 303 4.47 -4.15 14.87
CA VAL A 303 5.42 -5.20 14.45
C VAL A 303 5.00 -6.54 15.06
N TRP A 304 5.06 -7.63 14.31
CA TRP A 304 4.75 -8.96 14.84
C TRP A 304 5.54 -10.06 14.12
N SER A 305 5.59 -11.23 14.73
CA SER A 305 6.14 -12.43 14.10
C SER A 305 5.06 -13.48 13.85
N ALA A 306 5.06 -14.04 12.65
CA ALA A 306 4.17 -15.11 12.24
C ALA A 306 4.62 -15.72 10.92
N ALA A 307 4.22 -16.97 10.66
CA ALA A 307 4.41 -17.63 9.36
C ALA A 307 5.87 -17.62 8.82
N GLY A 308 6.87 -17.59 9.71
CA GLY A 308 8.29 -17.50 9.32
C GLY A 308 8.76 -16.10 8.93
N PHE A 309 7.99 -15.07 9.28
CA PHE A 309 8.31 -13.66 9.05
C PHE A 309 8.38 -12.88 10.35
N VAL A 310 9.15 -11.80 10.33
CA VAL A 310 8.94 -10.62 11.17
C VAL A 310 8.40 -9.52 10.27
N ALA A 311 7.24 -8.97 10.60
CA ALA A 311 6.51 -8.04 9.76
C ALA A 311 6.15 -6.76 10.50
N ALA A 312 6.09 -5.65 9.76
CA ALA A 312 5.58 -4.36 10.18
C ALA A 312 4.34 -4.01 9.34
N ILE A 313 3.32 -3.44 9.97
CA ILE A 313 2.06 -3.06 9.34
C ILE A 313 1.66 -1.65 9.75
N ARG A 314 1.05 -0.95 8.80
CA ARG A 314 0.50 0.39 8.98
C ARG A 314 -0.87 0.51 8.30
N PRO A 315 -1.86 1.21 8.88
CA PRO A 315 -3.17 1.47 8.24
C PRO A 315 -3.05 2.54 7.15
N ASP A 316 -2.31 2.21 6.09
CA ASP A 316 -1.96 3.06 4.95
C ASP A 316 -1.74 2.16 3.72
N ALA A 317 -1.48 2.72 2.55
CA ALA A 317 -0.99 1.95 1.40
C ALA A 317 0.55 2.00 1.32
N ASN A 318 1.18 0.99 0.73
CA ASN A 318 2.62 1.02 0.53
C ASN A 318 3.02 2.21 -0.37
N ARG A 319 4.04 2.91 0.11
CA ARG A 319 4.81 3.90 -0.63
C ARG A 319 6.30 3.67 -0.38
N PRO A 320 7.19 4.08 -1.29
CA PRO A 320 8.62 3.86 -1.16
C PRO A 320 9.20 4.23 0.22
N GLN A 321 8.80 5.40 0.75
CA GLN A 321 9.30 5.91 2.03
C GLN A 321 8.86 5.03 3.21
N LEU A 322 7.67 4.43 3.13
CA LEU A 322 7.17 3.53 4.15
C LEU A 322 7.93 2.20 4.11
N ILE A 323 8.22 1.67 2.92
CA ILE A 323 9.02 0.45 2.75
C ILE A 323 10.44 0.67 3.32
N GLU A 324 11.07 1.80 3.00
CA GLU A 324 12.38 2.16 3.54
C GLU A 324 12.38 2.32 5.07
N HIS A 325 11.31 2.93 5.61
CA HIS A 325 11.11 3.06 7.06
C HIS A 325 10.97 1.69 7.73
N HIS A 326 10.09 0.83 7.22
CA HIS A 326 9.93 -0.53 7.71
C HIS A 326 11.22 -1.35 7.56
N ALA A 327 11.99 -1.18 6.48
CA ALA A 327 13.29 -1.84 6.33
C ALA A 327 14.27 -1.47 7.45
N ARG A 328 14.29 -0.19 7.89
CA ARG A 328 15.08 0.25 9.04
C ARG A 328 14.61 -0.38 10.35
N LEU A 329 13.31 -0.34 10.59
CA LEU A 329 12.70 -0.90 11.80
C LEU A 329 12.91 -2.42 11.89
N LEU A 330 12.62 -3.14 10.81
CA LEU A 330 12.75 -4.60 10.74
C LEU A 330 14.21 -5.04 10.88
N ALA A 331 15.17 -4.32 10.30
CA ALA A 331 16.59 -4.61 10.51
C ALA A 331 17.00 -4.52 11.97
N ALA A 332 16.52 -3.50 12.70
CA ALA A 332 16.77 -3.37 14.14
C ALA A 332 16.15 -4.53 14.93
N VAL A 333 14.88 -4.87 14.66
CA VAL A 333 14.15 -5.93 15.39
C VAL A 333 14.74 -7.32 15.09
N VAL A 334 14.99 -7.63 13.81
CA VAL A 334 15.61 -8.91 13.41
C VAL A 334 17.03 -9.03 13.94
N GLY A 335 17.81 -7.94 13.92
CA GLY A 335 19.14 -7.89 14.51
C GLY A 335 19.12 -8.18 16.02
N ALA A 336 18.17 -7.58 16.76
CA ALA A 336 18.00 -7.83 18.19
C ALA A 336 17.61 -9.29 18.48
N LEU A 337 16.70 -9.87 17.69
CA LEU A 337 16.31 -11.28 17.80
C LEU A 337 17.48 -12.23 17.54
N ALA A 338 18.27 -11.96 16.49
CA ALA A 338 19.42 -12.78 16.12
C ALA A 338 20.56 -12.73 17.14
N ALA A 339 20.76 -11.59 17.81
CA ALA A 339 21.78 -11.44 18.85
C ALA A 339 21.49 -12.25 20.13
N ALA A 340 20.26 -12.71 20.31
CA ALA A 340 19.81 -13.48 21.46
C ALA A 340 19.37 -14.92 21.12
N ALA A 341 19.58 -15.34 19.86
CA ALA A 341 19.30 -16.68 19.35
C ALA A 341 20.38 -17.71 19.75
#